data_AF-A0A7S0SEL3-F1
#
_entry.id   AF-A0A7S0SEL3-F1
#
_cell.length_a   1.000
_cell.length_b   1.000
_cell.length_c   1.000
_cell.angle_alpha   90.00
_cell.angle_beta   90.00
_cell.angle_gamma   90.00
#
_symmetry.space_group_name_H-M   'P 1'
#
loop_
_entity.id
_entity.type
_entity.pdbx_description
1 polymer ?
#
loop_
_entity_poly.entity_id
_entity_poly.type
_entity_poly.pdbx_seq_one_letter_code
_entity_poly.pdbx_strand_id
1 'polypeptide(L)'
;VRGHHDPGALAGVADGASGDGKTQRQTIPSGSTVRLIGLSKSYIGQKLPAVKELWLGVAPGECFGLLGINGCGKTTTFRMAAGDLPPTRGTVSIAVAGGYASAGSVGYCPQRDSLSPSLTVSEHLHLIASARRGSRQRAAAGTS
;
A
#
# COMPACT_ATOMS: atom_id res chain seq x y z
N VAL A 1 6.02 -30.28 7.43
CA VAL A 1 6.92 -29.53 6.52
C VAL A 1 7.54 -28.41 7.34
N ARG A 2 8.87 -28.43 7.51
CA ARG A 2 9.61 -27.55 8.44
C ARG A 2 9.55 -26.10 7.94
N GLY A 3 9.06 -25.19 8.78
CA GLY A 3 9.09 -23.76 8.51
C GLY A 3 10.52 -23.25 8.58
N HIS A 4 11.02 -22.75 7.44
CA HIS A 4 12.25 -21.98 7.37
C HIS A 4 11.93 -20.58 7.90
N HIS A 5 12.10 -20.38 9.21
CA HIS A 5 12.05 -19.05 9.82
C HIS A 5 13.40 -18.38 9.58
N ASP A 6 13.40 -17.30 8.79
CA ASP A 6 14.54 -16.43 8.58
C ASP A 6 14.58 -15.39 9.71
N PRO A 7 15.59 -15.41 10.61
CA PRO A 7 15.61 -14.58 11.82
C PRO A 7 16.08 -13.11 11.59
N GLY A 8 15.95 -12.58 10.37
CA GLY A 8 16.62 -11.34 9.96
C GLY A 8 15.73 -10.13 9.62
N ALA A 9 14.41 -10.19 9.81
CA ALA A 9 13.52 -9.06 9.49
C ALA A 9 13.67 -7.93 10.53
N LEU A 10 14.73 -7.14 10.39
CA LEU A 10 14.90 -5.87 11.10
C LEU A 10 13.71 -4.96 10.75
N ALA A 11 12.91 -4.62 11.76
CA ALA A 11 11.79 -3.71 11.61
C ALA A 11 12.30 -2.31 11.28
N GLY A 12 12.14 -1.87 10.04
CA GLY A 12 12.36 -0.50 9.63
C GLY A 12 11.18 0.36 10.08
N VAL A 13 11.34 1.11 11.17
CA VAL A 13 10.41 2.21 11.49
C VAL A 13 10.83 3.42 10.67
N ALA A 14 10.03 3.78 9.67
CA ALA A 14 10.03 5.19 9.26
C ALA A 14 9.08 5.93 10.18
N ASP A 15 9.61 6.88 10.94
CA ASP A 15 8.80 7.83 11.69
C ASP A 15 7.84 8.53 10.73
N GLY A 16 6.57 8.13 10.80
CA GLY A 16 5.55 8.60 9.90
C GLY A 16 5.06 10.00 10.30
N ALA A 17 5.19 10.91 9.33
CA ALA A 17 4.26 12.00 9.06
C ALA A 17 3.87 12.87 10.26
N SER A 18 4.84 13.63 10.80
CA SER A 18 4.54 14.79 11.62
C SER A 18 4.18 16.00 10.74
N GLY A 19 2.98 16.54 10.99
CA GLY A 19 2.44 17.90 10.83
C GLY A 19 3.02 18.99 9.92
N ASP A 20 4.28 18.94 9.49
CA ASP A 20 4.96 20.09 8.90
C ASP A 20 5.60 19.69 7.57
N GLY A 21 4.87 19.87 6.46
CA GLY A 21 5.29 20.08 5.05
C GLY A 21 6.66 19.64 4.49
N LYS A 22 7.46 18.81 5.15
CA LYS A 22 8.82 18.43 4.82
C LYS A 22 8.79 17.17 3.99
N THR A 23 9.10 17.31 2.70
CA THR A 23 9.32 16.22 1.76
C THR A 23 10.49 15.35 2.25
N GLN A 24 10.22 14.25 2.95
CA GLN A 24 11.25 13.25 3.25
C GLN A 24 11.44 12.35 2.04
N ARG A 25 12.41 12.72 1.21
CA ARG A 25 12.83 11.92 0.05
C ARG A 25 13.77 10.83 0.53
N GLN A 26 13.24 9.65 0.83
CA GLN A 26 14.08 8.48 1.05
C GLN A 26 14.65 7.97 -0.28
N THR A 27 15.93 7.59 -0.30
CA THR A 27 16.50 6.82 -1.41
C THR A 27 15.84 5.45 -1.41
N ILE A 28 15.22 5.06 -2.53
CA ILE A 28 14.50 3.78 -2.64
C ILE A 28 15.46 2.76 -3.23
N PRO A 29 15.84 1.70 -2.48
CA PRO A 29 16.69 0.65 -2.99
C PRO A 29 16.12 -0.01 -4.26
N SER A 30 17.00 -0.34 -5.21
CA SER A 30 16.63 -0.90 -6.52
C SER A 30 15.89 -2.25 -6.43
N GLY A 31 16.01 -2.96 -5.30
CA GLY A 31 15.35 -4.24 -5.03
C GLY A 31 14.13 -4.17 -4.10
N SER A 32 13.62 -2.98 -3.78
CA SER A 32 12.45 -2.86 -2.88
C SER A 32 11.19 -3.50 -3.48
N THR A 33 10.56 -4.39 -2.72
CA THR A 33 9.29 -5.05 -3.07
C THR A 33 8.14 -4.05 -3.18
N VAL A 34 8.11 -3.02 -2.32
CA VAL A 34 7.12 -1.93 -2.40
C VAL A 34 7.85 -0.62 -2.64
N ARG A 35 7.43 0.12 -3.65
CA ARG A 35 8.02 1.41 -4.03
C ARG A 35 6.92 2.45 -4.21
N LEU A 36 6.95 3.49 -3.38
CA LEU A 36 6.09 4.67 -3.49
C LEU A 36 6.97 5.82 -3.95
N ILE A 37 6.68 6.40 -5.11
CA ILE A 37 7.53 7.39 -5.78
C ILE A 37 6.78 8.72 -5.85
N GLY A 38 7.14 9.68 -5.00
CA GLY A 38 6.51 11.00 -4.97
C GLY A 38 5.00 10.94 -4.74
N LEU A 39 4.52 9.93 -4.02
CA LEU A 39 3.12 9.60 -3.90
C LEU A 39 2.35 10.72 -3.19
N SER A 40 1.33 11.25 -3.84
CA SER A 40 0.55 12.38 -3.32
C SER A 40 -0.95 12.15 -3.48
N LYS A 41 -1.72 12.61 -2.50
CA LYS A 41 -3.17 12.64 -2.54
C LYS A 41 -3.72 13.97 -2.03
N SER A 42 -4.50 14.63 -2.87
CA SER A 42 -5.33 15.77 -2.50
C SER A 42 -6.79 15.45 -2.78
N TYR A 43 -7.68 15.93 -1.91
CA TYR A 43 -9.12 15.81 -2.10
C TYR A 43 -9.68 17.18 -2.48
N ILE A 44 -10.71 17.18 -3.33
CA ILE A 44 -11.38 18.41 -3.75
C ILE A 44 -11.96 19.10 -2.52
N GLY A 45 -11.79 20.43 -2.42
CA GLY A 45 -12.27 21.23 -1.29
C GLY A 45 -11.38 21.18 -0.04
N GLN A 46 -10.28 20.42 -0.03
CA GLN A 46 -9.32 20.41 1.08
C GLN A 46 -8.14 21.35 0.78
N LYS A 47 -7.80 22.22 1.73
CA LYS A 47 -6.68 23.17 1.60
C LYS A 47 -5.32 22.48 1.63
N LEU A 48 -5.21 21.38 2.38
CA LEU A 48 -3.98 20.63 2.56
C LEU A 48 -4.09 19.23 1.92
N PRO A 49 -2.99 18.73 1.30
CA PRO A 49 -2.96 17.36 0.80
C PRO A 49 -3.01 16.36 1.97
N ALA A 50 -3.72 15.25 1.77
CA ALA A 50 -3.77 14.14 2.72
C ALA A 50 -2.46 13.33 2.73
N VAL A 51 -1.75 13.29 1.60
CA VAL A 51 -0.39 12.74 1.47
C VAL A 51 0.37 13.65 0.51
N LYS A 52 1.57 14.10 0.88
CA LYS A 52 2.38 15.02 0.07
C LYS A 52 3.74 14.38 -0.24
N GLU A 53 3.96 14.06 -1.51
CA GLU A 53 5.25 13.62 -2.07
C GLU A 53 5.97 12.55 -1.23
N LEU A 54 5.27 11.48 -0.88
CA LEU A 54 5.84 10.38 -0.11
C LEU A 54 6.77 9.53 -0.99
N TRP A 55 8.01 9.38 -0.55
CA TRP A 55 9.00 8.45 -1.12
C TRP A 55 9.28 7.34 -0.11
N LEU A 56 8.96 6.10 -0.46
CA LEU A 56 9.12 4.95 0.42
C LEU A 56 9.54 3.72 -0.38
N GLY A 57 10.55 3.01 0.12
CA GLY A 57 10.98 1.71 -0.38
C GLY A 57 10.94 0.70 0.76
N VAL A 58 10.28 -0.43 0.56
CA VAL A 58 10.27 -1.56 1.52
C VAL A 58 11.00 -2.73 0.87
N ALA A 59 12.06 -3.21 1.51
CA ALA A 59 12.87 -4.33 1.05
C ALA A 59 12.14 -5.67 1.15
N PRO A 60 12.57 -6.70 0.40
CA PRO A 60 12.05 -8.05 0.56
C PRO A 60 12.25 -8.55 1.99
N GLY A 61 11.19 -9.10 2.61
CA GLY A 61 11.22 -9.61 3.98
C GLY A 61 11.21 -8.53 5.08
N GLU A 62 11.25 -7.24 4.73
CA GLU A 62 11.20 -6.15 5.69
C GLU A 62 9.80 -5.99 6.29
N CYS A 63 9.75 -5.85 7.62
CA CYS A 63 8.54 -5.42 8.32
C CYS A 63 8.58 -3.90 8.51
N PHE A 64 7.65 -3.20 7.88
CA PHE A 64 7.59 -1.73 7.88
C PHE A 64 6.31 -1.23 8.58
N GLY A 65 6.47 -0.24 9.47
CA GLY A 65 5.36 0.42 10.16
C GLY A 65 5.23 1.89 9.76
N LEU A 66 4.01 2.33 9.43
CA LEU A 66 3.70 3.75 9.21
C LEU A 66 2.93 4.30 10.42
N LEU A 67 3.58 5.14 11.22
CA LEU A 67 3.04 5.70 12.46
C LEU A 67 2.56 7.15 12.27
N GLY A 68 1.80 7.69 13.24
CA GLY A 68 1.34 9.09 13.24
C GLY A 68 -0.09 9.24 13.75
N ILE A 69 -0.55 10.48 13.93
CA ILE A 69 -1.92 10.79 14.42
C ILE A 69 -3.02 10.48 13.40
N ASN A 70 -4.27 10.43 13.85
CA ASN A 70 -5.40 10.35 12.92
C ASN A 70 -5.39 11.54 11.95
N GLY A 71 -5.64 11.26 10.67
CA GLY A 71 -5.62 12.30 9.63
C GLY A 71 -4.26 12.57 8.97
N CYS A 72 -3.14 12.00 9.45
CA CYS A 72 -1.82 12.22 8.82
C CYS A 72 -1.60 11.47 7.49
N GLY A 73 -2.61 10.75 6.98
CA GLY A 73 -2.54 10.10 5.68
C GLY A 73 -2.21 8.60 5.67
N LYS A 74 -2.02 7.93 6.82
CA LYS A 74 -1.70 6.48 6.87
C LYS A 74 -2.66 5.61 6.05
N THR A 75 -3.95 5.66 6.38
CA THR A 75 -4.98 4.89 5.69
C THR A 75 -5.05 5.28 4.21
N THR A 76 -4.88 6.56 3.89
CA THR A 76 -4.83 7.06 2.52
C THR A 76 -3.67 6.43 1.74
N THR A 77 -2.46 6.40 2.33
CA THR A 77 -1.27 5.76 1.75
C THR A 77 -1.49 4.27 1.51
N PHE A 78 -1.99 3.53 2.51
CA PHE A 78 -2.24 2.09 2.35
C PHE A 78 -3.29 1.79 1.29
N ARG A 79 -4.37 2.57 1.24
CA ARG A 79 -5.39 2.42 0.19
C ARG A 79 -4.85 2.72 -1.20
N MET A 80 -3.93 3.68 -1.34
CA MET A 80 -3.24 3.92 -2.60
C MET A 80 -2.33 2.75 -2.99
N ALA A 81 -1.57 2.20 -2.04
CA ALA A 81 -0.72 1.04 -2.29
C ALA A 81 -1.54 -0.22 -2.67
N ALA A 82 -2.69 -0.41 -2.02
CA ALA A 82 -3.65 -1.48 -2.28
C ALA A 82 -4.43 -1.32 -3.60
N GLY A 83 -4.34 -0.15 -4.25
CA GLY A 83 -5.08 0.15 -5.47
C GLY A 83 -6.57 0.49 -5.25
N ASP A 84 -7.01 0.64 -3.99
CA ASP A 84 -8.40 1.00 -3.64
C ASP A 84 -8.65 2.51 -3.75
N LEU A 85 -7.59 3.31 -3.93
CA LEU A 85 -7.65 4.75 -4.08
C LEU A 85 -6.58 5.20 -5.09
N PRO A 86 -6.93 5.86 -6.20
CA PRO A 86 -5.91 6.37 -7.10
C PRO A 86 -5.15 7.55 -6.47
N PRO A 87 -3.83 7.65 -6.65
CA PRO A 87 -3.08 8.83 -6.26
C PRO A 87 -3.47 10.04 -7.12
N THR A 88 -3.28 11.24 -6.59
CA THR A 88 -3.39 12.48 -7.38
C THR A 88 -2.10 12.71 -8.19
N ARG A 89 -0.94 12.35 -7.63
CA ARG A 89 0.37 12.39 -8.30
C ARG A 89 1.26 11.25 -7.78
N GLY A 90 2.31 10.93 -8.53
CA GLY A 90 3.28 9.90 -8.18
C GLY A 90 2.81 8.50 -8.55
N THR A 91 3.64 7.50 -8.23
CA THR A 91 3.42 6.11 -8.63
C THR A 91 3.62 5.13 -7.49
N VAL A 92 2.93 4.00 -7.60
CA VAL A 92 3.10 2.83 -6.73
C VAL A 92 3.59 1.69 -7.62
N SER A 93 4.69 1.05 -7.24
CA SER A 93 5.22 -0.14 -7.90
C SER A 93 5.39 -1.26 -6.88
N ILE A 94 4.87 -2.44 -7.18
CA ILE A 94 4.93 -3.64 -6.35
C ILE A 94 5.67 -4.73 -7.12
N ALA A 95 6.72 -5.30 -6.55
CA ALA A 95 7.47 -6.37 -7.19
C ALA A 95 6.58 -7.60 -7.38
N VAL A 96 6.65 -8.18 -8.57
CA VAL A 96 5.96 -9.41 -8.98
C VAL A 96 6.94 -10.29 -9.75
N ALA A 97 6.57 -11.55 -10.02
CA ALA A 97 7.37 -12.40 -10.89
C ALA A 97 7.59 -11.70 -12.25
N GLY A 98 8.85 -11.45 -12.61
CA GLY A 98 9.23 -10.81 -13.86
C GLY A 98 9.25 -9.27 -13.88
N GLY A 99 9.07 -8.59 -12.74
CA GLY A 99 9.27 -7.13 -12.68
C GLY A 99 8.42 -6.43 -11.62
N TYR A 100 7.78 -5.33 -12.01
CA TYR A 100 6.92 -4.53 -11.14
C TYR A 100 5.52 -4.38 -11.74
N ALA A 101 4.51 -4.58 -10.91
CA ALA A 101 3.13 -4.24 -11.20
C ALA A 101 2.77 -2.88 -10.57
N SER A 102 1.72 -2.25 -11.10
CA SER A 102 1.10 -1.08 -10.48
C SER A 102 0.44 -1.43 -9.13
N ALA A 103 -0.15 -0.43 -8.48
CA ALA A 103 -0.87 -0.58 -7.22
C ALA A 103 -1.81 -1.81 -7.18
N GLY A 104 -1.87 -2.43 -6.00
CA GLY A 104 -2.80 -3.49 -5.69
C GLY A 104 -2.28 -4.92 -5.78
N SER A 105 -1.08 -5.17 -6.28
CA SER A 105 -0.46 -6.51 -6.16
C SER A 105 -0.03 -6.87 -4.72
N VAL A 106 -0.74 -6.36 -3.70
CA VAL A 106 -0.51 -6.54 -2.27
C VAL A 106 -1.81 -7.01 -1.58
N GLY A 107 -1.68 -7.87 -0.57
CA GLY A 107 -2.78 -8.18 0.34
C GLY A 107 -3.05 -7.00 1.27
N TYR A 108 -4.27 -6.48 1.26
CA TYR A 108 -4.66 -5.36 2.12
C TYR A 108 -5.81 -5.74 3.06
N CYS A 109 -5.59 -5.56 4.37
CA CYS A 109 -6.62 -5.70 5.39
C CYS A 109 -7.14 -4.30 5.76
N PRO A 110 -8.43 -3.99 5.52
CA PRO A 110 -8.99 -2.68 5.82
C PRO A 110 -9.14 -2.46 7.34
N GLN A 111 -9.28 -1.20 7.76
CA GLN A 111 -9.43 -0.83 9.18
C GLN A 111 -10.70 -1.40 9.84
N ARG A 112 -11.74 -1.70 9.06
CA ARG A 112 -12.95 -2.36 9.54
C ARG A 112 -13.04 -3.73 8.90
N ASP A 113 -12.96 -4.75 9.74
CA ASP A 113 -13.12 -6.13 9.33
C ASP A 113 -14.58 -6.37 8.91
N SER A 114 -14.77 -6.81 7.67
CA SER A 114 -16.07 -7.26 7.16
C SER A 114 -16.10 -8.78 7.13
N LEU A 115 -15.70 -9.42 8.24
CA LEU A 115 -15.66 -10.87 8.33
C LEU A 115 -17.09 -11.43 8.28
N SER A 116 -17.30 -12.40 7.39
CA SER A 116 -18.57 -13.12 7.34
C SER A 116 -18.56 -14.24 8.37
N PRO A 117 -19.52 -14.30 9.30
CA PRO A 117 -19.60 -15.39 10.27
C PRO A 117 -19.94 -16.74 9.62
N SER A 118 -20.42 -16.73 8.38
CA SER A 118 -20.86 -17.92 7.64
C SER A 118 -19.78 -18.51 6.72
N LEU A 119 -18.59 -17.90 6.66
CA LEU A 119 -17.50 -18.35 5.80
C LEU A 119 -16.28 -18.78 6.63
N THR A 120 -15.63 -19.85 6.22
CA THR A 120 -14.29 -20.20 6.71
C THR A 120 -13.27 -19.15 6.27
N VAL A 121 -12.11 -19.09 6.93
CA VAL A 121 -11.01 -18.17 6.59
C VAL A 121 -10.61 -18.32 5.11
N SER A 122 -10.50 -19.56 4.63
CA SER A 122 -10.12 -19.83 3.24
C SER A 122 -11.16 -19.28 2.26
N GLU A 123 -12.45 -19.56 2.49
CA GLU A 123 -13.54 -19.06 1.66
C GLU A 123 -13.60 -17.53 1.66
N HIS A 124 -13.37 -16.92 2.83
CA HIS A 124 -13.34 -15.47 2.98
C HIS A 124 -12.18 -14.85 2.18
N LEU A 125 -10.98 -15.41 2.27
CA LEU A 125 -9.81 -14.97 1.51
C LEU A 125 -10.03 -15.15 -0.01
N HIS A 126 -10.61 -16.29 -0.42
CA HIS A 126 -10.96 -16.54 -1.82
C HIS A 126 -11.98 -15.54 -2.35
N LEU A 127 -12.99 -15.20 -1.55
CA LEU A 127 -14.01 -14.21 -1.88
C LEU A 127 -13.39 -12.82 -2.07
N ILE A 128 -12.60 -12.34 -1.10
CA ILE A 128 -11.93 -11.03 -1.17
C ILE A 128 -10.98 -10.97 -2.37
N ALA A 129 -10.16 -12.01 -2.58
CA ALA A 129 -9.21 -12.04 -3.68
C ALA A 129 -9.91 -12.03 -5.04
N SER A 130 -11.02 -12.76 -5.18
CA SER A 130 -11.80 -12.80 -6.42
C SER A 130 -12.50 -11.48 -6.71
N ALA A 131 -13.12 -10.86 -5.70
CA ALA A 131 -13.74 -9.54 -5.83
C ALA A 131 -12.71 -8.49 -6.28
N ARG A 132 -11.52 -8.47 -5.68
CA ARG A 132 -10.45 -7.54 -6.05
C ARG A 132 -9.90 -7.77 -7.45
N ARG A 133 -9.76 -9.02 -7.90
CA ARG A 133 -9.38 -9.33 -9.29
C ARG A 133 -10.43 -8.86 -10.30
N GLY A 134 -11.71 -9.08 -10.02
CA GLY A 134 -12.82 -8.65 -10.89
C GLY A 134 -12.90 -7.13 -11.04
N SER A 135 -12.73 -6.38 -9.95
CA SER A 135 -12.71 -4.91 -9.98
C SER A 135 -11.54 -4.36 -10.81
N ARG A 136 -10.39 -5.04 -10.82
CA ARG A 136 -9.22 -4.63 -11.63
C ARG A 136 -9.40 -4.86 -13.12
N GLN A 137 -9.95 -6.00 -13.52
CA GLN A 137 -10.19 -6.28 -14.93
C GLN A 137 -11.15 -5.26 -15.55
N ARG A 138 -12.16 -4.81 -14.78
CA ARG A 138 -13.09 -3.77 -15.23
C ARG A 138 -12.45 -2.39 -15.31
N ALA A 139 -11.59 -2.03 -14.34
CA ALA A 139 -10.86 -0.76 -14.39
C ALA A 139 -9.86 -0.72 -15.57
N ALA A 140 -9.22 -1.84 -15.91
CA ALA A 140 -8.32 -1.95 -17.06
C ALA A 140 -9.05 -1.91 -18.42
N ALA A 141 -10.30 -2.38 -18.48
CA ALA A 141 -11.10 -2.40 -19.71
C ALA A 141 -11.81 -1.07 -20.05
N GLY A 142 -11.81 -0.10 -19.14
CA GLY A 142 -12.49 1.20 -19.30
C GLY A 142 -11.62 2.34 -19.84
N THR A 143 -10.40 2.06 -20.31
CA THR A 143 -9.52 3.05 -20.96
C THR A 143 -9.38 2.69 -22.44
N SER A 144 -10.29 3.17 -23.27
CA SER A 144 -10.20 3.22 -24.74
C SER A 144 -10.84 4.51 -25.22
#